data_AF-H3GR89-F1
#
_entry.id   AF-H3GR89-F1
#
_cell.length_a   1.000
_cell.length_b   1.000
_cell.length_c   1.000
_cell.angle_alpha   90.00
_cell.angle_beta   90.00
_cell.angle_gamma   90.00
#
_symmetry.space_group_name_H-M   'P 1'
#
loop_
_entity.id
_entity.type
_entity.pdbx_description
1 polymer ?
#
loop_
_entity_poly.entity_id
_entity_poly.type
_entity_poly.pdbx_seq_one_letter_code
_entity_poly.pdbx_strand_id
1 'polypeptide(L)'
;MFKPVAFALAAIAVSSTYAACTDGQEEISVQGIDGYFCVNGESCSAANALGLCPDVQEGLEFGSYCDLLETGVYGCKPYSDWNAPSSAEYDAPLNCTGNIAGEFPVSVQDGDGTFCSASPVCSGTIAGNCPGAQDGLPNGSVCVVIETGVYGCVLPPV
;
A
#
# COMPACT_ATOMS: atom_id res chain seq x y z
N MET A 1 56.11 -12.57 -13.05
CA MET A 1 55.10 -12.42 -14.12
C MET A 1 53.72 -12.67 -13.51
N PHE A 2 53.07 -11.64 -12.96
CA PHE A 2 51.67 -11.71 -12.54
C PHE A 2 51.06 -10.32 -12.81
N LYS A 3 50.16 -10.25 -13.79
CA LYS A 3 49.44 -9.03 -14.19
C LYS A 3 48.21 -8.87 -13.29
N PRO A 4 47.94 -7.69 -12.72
CA PRO A 4 46.70 -7.46 -12.00
C PRO A 4 45.58 -7.28 -13.03
N VAL A 5 44.55 -8.14 -12.94
CA VAL A 5 43.31 -7.99 -13.71
C VAL A 5 42.43 -7.02 -12.95
N ALA A 6 42.24 -5.83 -13.52
CA ALA A 6 41.26 -4.87 -13.03
C ALA A 6 39.85 -5.41 -13.36
N PHE A 7 39.13 -5.87 -12.33
CA PHE A 7 37.70 -6.12 -12.43
C PHE A 7 36.98 -4.78 -12.37
N ALA A 8 36.49 -4.30 -13.51
CA ALA A 8 35.58 -3.17 -13.56
C ALA A 8 34.25 -3.61 -12.92
N LEU A 9 33.92 -3.03 -11.76
CA LEU A 9 32.56 -3.08 -11.23
C LEU A 9 31.66 -2.27 -12.18
N ALA A 10 30.89 -2.97 -13.01
CA ALA A 10 29.73 -2.37 -13.66
C ALA A 10 28.64 -2.22 -12.59
N ALA A 11 28.36 -0.98 -12.19
CA ALA A 11 27.17 -0.66 -11.42
C ALA A 11 25.97 -0.92 -12.32
N ILE A 12 25.25 -2.01 -12.07
CA ILE A 12 23.94 -2.27 -12.68
C ILE A 12 22.99 -1.29 -11.99
N ALA A 13 22.73 -0.15 -12.64
CA ALA A 13 21.61 0.69 -12.28
C ALA A 13 20.35 -0.13 -12.54
N VAL A 14 19.72 -0.62 -11.47
CA VAL A 14 18.35 -1.12 -11.54
C VAL A 14 17.47 0.12 -11.74
N SER A 15 17.31 0.52 -12.99
CA SER A 15 16.24 1.43 -13.36
C SER A 15 14.95 0.68 -13.08
N SER A 16 14.33 0.96 -11.93
CA SER A 16 12.91 0.74 -11.77
C SER A 16 12.25 1.48 -12.94
N THR A 17 11.85 0.74 -13.98
CA THR A 17 11.07 1.28 -15.07
C THR A 17 9.64 1.49 -14.58
N TYR A 18 9.50 2.31 -13.53
CA TYR A 18 8.24 2.95 -13.26
C TYR A 18 8.07 3.96 -14.40
N ALA A 19 7.36 3.55 -15.44
CA ALA A 19 6.97 4.44 -16.51
C ALA A 19 5.94 5.41 -15.92
N ALA A 20 6.43 6.54 -15.40
CA ALA A 20 5.58 7.61 -14.92
C ALA A 20 4.58 7.96 -16.04
N CYS A 21 3.33 8.20 -15.65
CA CYS A 21 2.30 8.55 -16.61
C CYS A 21 2.71 9.78 -17.42
N THR A 22 2.31 9.81 -18.69
CA THR A 22 2.66 10.93 -19.57
C THR A 22 1.93 12.22 -19.18
N ASP A 23 2.41 13.37 -19.66
CA ASP A 23 1.80 14.68 -19.35
C ASP A 23 0.29 14.68 -19.67
N GLY A 24 -0.53 14.92 -18.64
CA GLY A 24 -1.99 14.94 -18.75
C GLY A 24 -2.70 13.64 -18.36
N GLN A 25 -1.96 12.62 -17.94
CA GLN A 25 -2.50 11.42 -17.31
C GLN A 25 -2.42 11.50 -15.78
N GLU A 26 -3.39 10.92 -15.11
CA GLU A 26 -3.38 10.74 -13.66
C GLU A 26 -2.99 9.30 -13.30
N GLU A 27 -2.25 9.17 -12.21
CA GLU A 27 -1.96 7.87 -11.60
C GLU A 27 -3.13 7.47 -10.69
N ILE A 28 -3.55 6.22 -10.80
CA ILE A 28 -4.58 5.64 -9.94
C ILE A 28 -4.27 4.18 -9.62
N SER A 29 -4.58 3.77 -8.40
CA SER A 29 -4.51 2.39 -7.96
C SER A 29 -5.78 1.63 -8.36
N VAL A 30 -5.63 0.35 -8.71
CA VAL A 30 -6.74 -0.58 -8.89
C VAL A 30 -6.81 -1.50 -7.68
N GLN A 31 -8.00 -1.70 -7.13
CA GLN A 31 -8.20 -2.50 -5.92
C GLN A 31 -7.62 -3.91 -6.10
N GLY A 32 -6.72 -4.29 -5.19
CA GLY A 32 -6.14 -5.62 -5.17
C GLY A 32 -5.06 -5.91 -6.20
N ILE A 33 -4.59 -4.90 -6.92
CA ILE A 33 -3.48 -5.01 -7.85
C ILE A 33 -2.39 -4.07 -7.39
N ASP A 34 -1.19 -4.63 -7.19
CA ASP A 34 -0.03 -3.85 -6.78
C ASP A 34 0.43 -2.94 -7.92
N GLY A 35 0.66 -1.67 -7.59
CA GLY A 35 1.15 -0.66 -8.51
C GLY A 35 0.13 0.44 -8.82
N TYR A 36 0.52 1.31 -9.73
CA TYR A 36 -0.28 2.43 -10.20
C TYR A 36 -0.42 2.35 -11.71
N PHE A 37 -1.55 2.83 -12.18
CA PHE A 37 -1.97 2.75 -13.57
C PHE A 37 -2.35 4.13 -14.07
N CYS A 38 -2.20 4.35 -15.37
CA CYS A 38 -2.46 5.66 -15.96
C CYS A 38 -3.89 5.77 -16.49
N VAL A 39 -4.55 6.90 -16.22
CA VAL A 39 -5.84 7.28 -16.81
C VAL A 39 -5.73 8.61 -17.55
N ASN A 40 -6.42 8.74 -18.68
CA ASN A 40 -6.45 9.97 -19.47
C ASN A 40 -7.62 10.87 -19.02
N GLY A 41 -7.48 11.53 -17.87
CA GLY A 41 -8.47 12.45 -17.33
C GLY A 41 -8.67 12.31 -15.83
N GLU A 42 -9.74 12.91 -15.31
CA GLU A 42 -10.05 12.86 -13.88
C GLU A 42 -10.34 11.42 -13.44
N SER A 43 -9.58 10.96 -12.46
CA SER A 43 -9.67 9.61 -11.93
C SER A 43 -10.96 9.35 -11.12
N CYS A 44 -11.43 8.09 -11.14
CA CYS A 44 -12.47 7.59 -10.25
C CYS A 44 -11.91 7.48 -8.83
N SER A 45 -12.00 8.56 -8.06
CA SER A 45 -11.50 8.61 -6.69
C SER A 45 -12.39 9.47 -5.80
N ALA A 46 -12.37 9.19 -4.49
CA ALA A 46 -13.14 9.91 -3.49
C ALA A 46 -14.64 9.97 -3.80
N ALA A 47 -15.17 11.13 -4.18
CA ALA A 47 -16.59 11.33 -4.50
C ALA A 47 -16.88 11.30 -6.01
N ASN A 48 -15.87 11.10 -6.86
CA ASN A 48 -16.00 11.17 -8.30
C ASN A 48 -16.49 9.85 -8.93
N ALA A 49 -17.80 9.62 -8.90
CA ALA A 49 -18.45 8.44 -9.49
C ALA A 49 -18.36 8.36 -11.03
N LEU A 50 -18.06 9.49 -11.69
CA LEU A 50 -17.93 9.58 -13.15
C LEU A 50 -16.47 9.63 -13.60
N GLY A 51 -15.54 9.45 -12.66
CA GLY A 51 -14.12 9.43 -12.97
C GLY A 51 -13.72 8.21 -13.78
N LEU A 52 -12.56 8.29 -14.40
CA LEU A 52 -12.03 7.25 -15.26
C LEU A 52 -11.25 6.23 -14.44
N CYS A 53 -11.36 4.98 -14.90
CA CYS A 53 -10.52 3.89 -14.45
C CYS A 53 -9.63 3.41 -15.58
N PRO A 54 -8.45 2.85 -15.26
CA PRO A 54 -7.52 2.47 -16.30
C PRO A 54 -8.05 1.39 -17.22
N ASP A 55 -7.88 1.64 -18.53
CA ASP A 55 -8.08 0.67 -19.60
C ASP A 55 -6.97 -0.41 -19.57
N VAL A 56 -7.04 -1.33 -20.53
CA VAL A 56 -6.05 -2.40 -20.72
C VAL A 56 -4.63 -1.84 -20.87
N GLN A 57 -3.75 -2.28 -19.97
CA GLN A 57 -2.32 -1.94 -20.00
C GLN A 57 -1.49 -3.04 -19.32
N GLU A 58 -0.16 -2.88 -19.32
CA GLU A 58 0.73 -3.81 -18.62
C GLU A 58 0.37 -3.90 -17.13
N GLY A 59 0.16 -5.12 -16.62
CA GLY A 59 -0.31 -5.35 -15.25
C GLY A 59 -1.83 -5.26 -15.04
N LEU A 60 -2.61 -4.91 -16.08
CA LEU A 60 -4.07 -4.81 -16.03
C LEU A 60 -4.70 -5.26 -17.35
N GLU A 61 -4.65 -6.57 -17.62
CA GLU A 61 -5.00 -7.18 -18.92
C GLU A 61 -6.45 -6.91 -19.37
N PHE A 62 -7.40 -6.83 -18.43
CA PHE A 62 -8.81 -6.61 -18.73
C PHE A 62 -9.28 -5.19 -18.43
N GLY A 63 -8.39 -4.30 -18.00
CA GLY A 63 -8.76 -2.97 -17.51
C GLY A 63 -9.48 -3.01 -16.15
N SER A 64 -10.14 -1.91 -15.83
CA SER A 64 -10.85 -1.71 -14.57
C SER A 64 -12.06 -0.81 -14.74
N TYR A 65 -12.92 -0.77 -13.73
CA TYR A 65 -14.15 0.01 -13.73
C TYR A 65 -14.35 0.76 -12.42
N CYS A 66 -15.07 1.87 -12.49
CA CYS A 66 -15.37 2.72 -11.34
C CYS A 66 -16.54 2.14 -10.56
N ASP A 67 -16.34 1.93 -9.25
CA ASP A 67 -17.39 1.47 -8.33
C ASP A 67 -17.12 1.95 -6.90
N LEU A 68 -18.10 1.77 -6.01
CA LEU A 68 -17.97 2.08 -4.60
C LEU A 68 -17.11 0.99 -3.93
N LEU A 69 -16.00 1.40 -3.32
CA LEU A 69 -15.16 0.51 -2.52
C LEU A 69 -15.77 0.28 -1.13
N GLU A 70 -15.33 -0.77 -0.44
CA GLU A 70 -15.78 -1.04 0.95
C GLU A 70 -15.44 0.08 1.93
N THR A 71 -14.43 0.88 1.61
CA THR A 71 -14.06 2.10 2.35
C THR A 71 -15.14 3.20 2.27
N GLY A 72 -16.15 3.06 1.42
CA GLY A 72 -17.23 4.03 1.24
C GLY A 72 -16.89 5.18 0.29
N VAL A 73 -15.79 5.09 -0.45
CA VAL A 73 -15.40 6.04 -1.50
C VAL A 73 -15.35 5.34 -2.87
N TYR A 74 -15.48 6.11 -3.94
CA TYR A 74 -15.31 5.58 -5.29
C TYR A 74 -13.84 5.26 -5.57
N GLY A 75 -13.62 4.17 -6.31
CA GLY A 75 -12.31 3.70 -6.74
C GLY A 75 -12.39 2.68 -7.87
N CYS A 76 -11.25 2.31 -8.42
CA CYS A 76 -11.18 1.37 -9.54
C CYS A 76 -11.10 -0.08 -9.09
N LYS A 77 -12.00 -0.92 -9.59
CA LYS A 77 -11.99 -2.38 -9.39
C LYS A 77 -11.59 -3.08 -10.69
N PRO A 78 -10.83 -4.19 -10.64
CA PRO A 78 -10.38 -4.86 -11.85
C PRO A 78 -11.49 -5.68 -12.50
N TYR A 79 -11.42 -5.83 -13.81
CA TYR A 79 -12.12 -6.91 -14.49
C TYR A 79 -11.32 -8.22 -14.35
N SER A 80 -12.02 -9.34 -14.18
CA SER A 80 -11.41 -10.69 -14.19
C SER A 80 -11.44 -11.35 -15.57
N ASP A 81 -12.25 -10.82 -16.50
CA ASP A 81 -12.33 -11.20 -17.92
C ASP A 81 -12.98 -10.03 -18.69
N TRP A 82 -12.97 -10.05 -20.03
CA TRP A 82 -13.45 -8.99 -20.94
C TRP A 82 -14.89 -8.50 -20.69
N ASN A 83 -15.71 -9.27 -19.99
CA ASN A 83 -17.08 -8.88 -19.62
C ASN A 83 -17.46 -9.31 -18.19
N ALA A 84 -16.47 -9.52 -17.32
CA ALA A 84 -16.70 -10.02 -15.96
C ALA A 84 -16.01 -9.12 -14.93
N PRO A 85 -16.78 -8.38 -14.10
CA PRO A 85 -16.23 -7.74 -12.92
C PRO A 85 -15.57 -8.78 -12.02
N SER A 86 -14.42 -8.44 -11.42
CA SER A 86 -13.87 -9.32 -10.40
C SER A 86 -14.85 -9.44 -9.23
N SER A 87 -15.04 -10.67 -8.76
CA SER A 87 -15.76 -10.97 -7.51
C SER A 87 -14.80 -11.09 -6.33
N ALA A 88 -13.55 -10.63 -6.49
CA ALA A 88 -12.60 -10.64 -5.41
C ALA A 88 -13.07 -9.62 -4.36
N GLU A 89 -13.39 -10.12 -3.18
CA GLU A 89 -13.57 -9.29 -2.00
C GLU A 89 -12.17 -9.03 -1.44
N TYR A 90 -11.93 -7.77 -1.09
CA TYR A 90 -10.67 -7.34 -0.50
C TYR A 90 -11.01 -6.77 0.86
N ASP A 91 -10.35 -7.27 1.90
CA ASP A 91 -10.61 -6.79 3.26
C ASP A 91 -10.45 -5.27 3.32
N ALA A 92 -11.54 -4.57 3.66
CA ALA A 92 -11.48 -3.16 3.98
C ALA A 92 -10.35 -2.88 4.99
N PRO A 93 -9.62 -1.76 4.85
CA PRO A 93 -8.67 -1.33 5.87
C PRO A 93 -9.31 -1.35 7.25
N LEU A 94 -8.58 -1.86 8.25
CA LEU A 94 -9.06 -1.95 9.63
C LEU A 94 -9.68 -0.63 10.10
N ASN A 95 -10.96 -0.64 10.45
CA ASN A 95 -11.65 0.52 10.99
C ASN A 95 -11.46 0.60 12.51
N CYS A 96 -10.62 1.54 12.94
CA CYS A 96 -10.33 1.78 14.35
C CYS A 96 -11.28 2.79 15.02
N THR A 97 -12.32 3.26 14.33
CA THR A 97 -13.23 4.29 14.89
C THR A 97 -13.96 3.77 16.13
N GLY A 98 -13.82 4.48 17.25
CA GLY A 98 -14.40 4.12 18.54
C GLY A 98 -13.68 2.97 19.28
N ASN A 99 -12.49 2.56 18.81
CA ASN A 99 -11.74 1.46 19.42
C ASN A 99 -10.99 1.94 20.67
N ILE A 100 -11.10 1.17 21.76
CA ILE A 100 -10.39 1.40 23.03
C ILE A 100 -8.87 1.42 22.88
N ALA A 101 -8.31 0.65 21.94
CA ALA A 101 -6.88 0.65 21.65
C ALA A 101 -6.41 1.92 20.91
N GLY A 102 -7.34 2.68 20.34
CA GLY A 102 -7.14 3.96 19.66
C GLY A 102 -7.72 3.98 18.24
N GLU A 103 -7.77 5.16 17.64
CA GLU A 103 -8.48 5.42 16.39
C GLU A 103 -7.63 5.18 15.13
N PHE A 104 -6.35 4.82 15.27
CA PHE A 104 -5.40 4.79 14.16
C PHE A 104 -4.96 3.37 13.83
N PRO A 105 -5.11 2.91 12.58
CA PRO A 105 -4.55 1.64 12.13
C PRO A 105 -3.03 1.76 12.01
N VAL A 106 -2.30 0.82 12.60
CA VAL A 106 -0.84 0.76 12.59
C VAL A 106 -0.40 -0.66 12.28
N SER A 107 0.46 -0.82 11.28
CA SER A 107 1.09 -2.10 10.95
C SER A 107 2.23 -2.38 11.94
N VAL A 108 2.31 -3.63 12.38
CA VAL A 108 3.40 -4.11 13.25
C VAL A 108 4.33 -4.95 12.38
N GLN A 109 5.60 -4.55 12.28
CA GLN A 109 6.61 -5.33 11.59
C GLN A 109 6.75 -6.70 12.26
N ASP A 110 6.81 -7.74 11.42
CA ASP A 110 6.82 -9.16 11.82
C ASP A 110 5.52 -9.62 12.53
N GLY A 111 4.47 -8.80 12.51
CA GLY A 111 3.12 -9.16 12.93
C GLY A 111 2.21 -9.47 11.74
N ASP A 112 1.26 -10.38 11.94
CA ASP A 112 0.26 -10.75 10.92
C ASP A 112 -0.91 -9.75 10.95
N GLY A 113 -0.67 -8.50 10.53
CA GLY A 113 -1.74 -7.56 10.21
C GLY A 113 -1.54 -6.12 10.68
N THR A 114 -2.66 -5.40 10.65
CA THR A 114 -2.78 -4.02 11.10
C THR A 114 -3.60 -4.00 12.38
N PHE A 115 -3.25 -3.14 13.32
CA PHE A 115 -3.85 -3.09 14.65
C PHE A 115 -4.11 -1.66 15.07
N CYS A 116 -5.07 -1.45 15.98
CA CYS A 116 -5.43 -0.11 16.41
C CYS A 116 -4.45 0.44 17.46
N SER A 117 -4.12 1.72 17.36
CA SER A 117 -3.26 2.45 18.29
C SER A 117 -3.73 3.89 18.50
N ALA A 118 -3.31 4.49 19.61
CA ALA A 118 -3.59 5.88 19.95
C ALA A 118 -2.60 6.84 19.27
N SER A 119 -3.04 8.07 18.98
CA SER A 119 -2.14 9.13 18.49
C SER A 119 -1.23 9.67 19.61
N PRO A 120 0.00 10.13 19.29
CA PRO A 120 0.66 10.05 17.99
C PRO A 120 1.16 8.63 17.70
N VAL A 121 1.02 8.15 16.46
CA VAL A 121 1.48 6.81 16.08
C VAL A 121 3.00 6.80 15.87
N CYS A 122 3.64 5.69 16.24
CA CYS A 122 5.05 5.44 15.98
C CYS A 122 5.28 5.19 14.49
N SER A 123 5.73 6.22 13.76
CA SER A 123 5.97 6.13 12.31
C SER A 123 6.95 7.20 11.84
N GLY A 124 7.88 6.82 10.98
CA GLY A 124 8.80 7.75 10.32
C GLY A 124 9.76 8.40 11.32
N THR A 125 9.58 9.68 11.59
CA THR A 125 10.42 10.44 12.53
C THR A 125 9.79 10.56 13.92
N ILE A 126 8.61 9.97 14.13
CA ILE A 126 7.82 10.11 15.34
C ILE A 126 8.00 8.88 16.23
N ALA A 127 8.63 9.06 17.39
CA ALA A 127 8.60 8.12 18.49
C ALA A 127 7.25 8.20 19.22
N GLY A 128 6.26 7.47 18.70
CA GLY A 128 4.87 7.51 19.16
C GLY A 128 4.42 6.23 19.86
N ASN A 129 3.11 6.06 19.93
CA ASN A 129 2.46 4.85 20.44
C ASN A 129 2.47 3.75 19.37
N CYS A 130 2.58 2.52 19.85
CA CYS A 130 2.35 1.32 19.07
C CYS A 130 1.08 0.61 19.55
N PRO A 131 0.46 -0.25 18.72
CA PRO A 131 -0.65 -1.07 19.13
C PRO A 131 -0.37 -1.82 20.44
N GLY A 132 -1.27 -1.64 21.42
CA GLY A 132 -1.25 -2.41 22.66
C GLY A 132 -1.80 -3.83 22.47
N ALA A 133 -1.88 -4.57 23.58
CA ALA A 133 -2.47 -5.90 23.58
C ALA A 133 -3.93 -5.87 23.11
N GLN A 134 -4.26 -6.62 22.06
CA GLN A 134 -5.59 -6.73 21.48
C GLN A 134 -5.74 -8.06 20.72
N ASP A 135 -6.92 -8.31 20.15
CA ASP A 135 -7.13 -9.52 19.34
C ASP A 135 -6.14 -9.58 18.17
N GLY A 136 -5.53 -10.75 17.94
CA GLY A 136 -4.44 -10.92 16.97
C GLY A 136 -3.07 -10.35 17.38
N LEU A 137 -2.97 -9.56 18.47
CA LEU A 137 -1.71 -9.01 18.98
C LEU A 137 -1.64 -9.09 20.52
N PRO A 138 -1.51 -10.29 21.10
CA PRO A 138 -1.67 -10.49 22.55
C PRO A 138 -0.59 -9.81 23.39
N ASN A 139 0.63 -9.65 22.84
CA ASN A 139 1.74 -9.02 23.54
C ASN A 139 1.87 -7.52 23.22
N GLY A 140 0.97 -6.97 22.40
CA GLY A 140 1.14 -5.63 21.85
C GLY A 140 2.40 -5.52 20.98
N SER A 141 2.87 -4.30 20.81
CA SER A 141 4.06 -3.97 20.03
C SER A 141 4.81 -2.80 20.65
N VAL A 142 6.08 -2.65 20.28
CA VAL A 142 6.99 -1.65 20.83
C VAL A 142 7.56 -0.76 19.73
N CYS A 143 7.69 0.54 20.03
CA CYS A 143 8.23 1.52 19.10
C CYS A 143 9.76 1.47 19.14
N VAL A 144 10.38 1.15 18.00
CA VAL A 144 11.84 1.09 17.85
C VAL A 144 12.25 1.77 16.54
N VAL A 145 13.56 2.02 16.38
CA VAL A 145 14.12 2.34 15.06
C VAL A 145 14.32 1.01 14.32
N ILE A 146 13.60 0.81 13.23
CA ILE A 146 13.68 -0.40 12.41
C ILE A 146 14.85 -0.34 11.43
N GLU A 147 15.12 -1.41 10.67
CA GLU A 147 16.30 -1.53 9.80
C GLU A 147 16.44 -0.39 8.78
N THR A 148 15.31 0.19 8.35
CA THR A 148 15.27 1.33 7.43
C THR A 148 15.64 2.67 8.09
N GLY A 149 15.94 2.69 9.38
CA GLY A 149 16.41 3.88 10.11
C GLY A 149 15.28 4.84 10.54
N VAL A 150 14.02 4.42 10.43
CA VAL A 150 12.84 5.18 10.89
C VAL A 150 12.18 4.50 12.08
N TYR A 151 11.35 5.24 12.82
CA TYR A 151 10.51 4.66 13.86
C TYR A 151 9.42 3.77 13.26
N GLY A 152 9.25 2.58 13.84
CA GLY A 152 8.21 1.62 13.50
C GLY A 152 7.87 0.72 14.69
N CYS A 153 6.72 0.07 14.62
CA CYS A 153 6.25 -0.86 15.64
C CYS A 153 6.72 -2.27 15.32
N VAL A 154 7.33 -2.95 16.29
CA VAL A 154 7.76 -4.36 16.18
C VAL A 154 7.15 -5.19 17.31
N LEU A 155 7.10 -6.50 17.13
CA LEU A 155 6.75 -7.41 18.23
C LEU A 155 7.78 -7.31 19.37
N PRO A 156 7.36 -7.39 20.65
CA PRO A 156 8.30 -7.45 21.76
C PRO A 156 9.16 -8.73 21.65
N PRO A 157 10.43 -8.68 22.07
CA PRO A 157 11.25 -9.89 22.17
C PRO A 157 10.61 -10.89 23.15
N VAL A 158 10.59 -12.16 22.75
CA VAL A 158 10.08 -13.30 23.55
C VAL A 158 11.07 -13.77 24.60
#